data_AF-A0A2V1ITY7-F1
#
_entry.id   AF-A0A2V1ITY7-F1
#
_cell.length_a   1.000
_cell.length_b   1.000
_cell.length_c   1.000
_cell.angle_alpha   90.00
_cell.angle_beta   90.00
_cell.angle_gamma   90.00
#
_symmetry.space_group_name_H-M   'P 1'
#
loop_
_entity.id
_entity.type
_entity.pdbx_description
1 polymer ?
#
loop_
_entity_poly.entity_id
_entity_poly.type
_entity_poly.pdbx_seq_one_letter_code
_entity_poly.pdbx_strand_id
1 'polypeptide(L)'
;MIDIMKKLIGIIILILILSVVAVGCGGGHKSETAVSQQTAEDTVVATVPQIVRGRVVEDTVIGLWAIKALKDSNDIIVGRQDWAVRDSSVFLTLSYDRNIVYSDKEIRTKDLVGNEGEYMMQWGGEVFWDSDSAVYLSFGCILPDTDDGWNMLYQILPDGTSNIIVIDVYMGVDGFYVVADFMALYLNERAVGASPADLKRLYGQYCTKELTEELSAATFPIVSDDTDFRHAYKTIHIEPQDGFTGPPLEKYSFEVKFKPNPNDDNVTDILYMEVNGSTNKIIKINSGEREVI
;
A
#
# COMPACT_ATOMS: atom_id res chain seq x y z
N MET A 1 29.55 -39.49 -0.12
CA MET A 1 28.89 -39.79 -1.42
C MET A 1 27.77 -38.78 -1.70
N ILE A 2 28.03 -37.49 -1.52
CA ILE A 2 27.10 -36.37 -1.78
C ILE A 2 27.79 -35.28 -2.63
N ASP A 3 29.07 -35.45 -2.96
CA ASP A 3 29.90 -34.45 -3.65
C ASP A 3 30.16 -34.76 -5.14
N ILE A 4 29.60 -35.87 -5.64
CA ILE A 4 29.67 -36.24 -7.08
C ILE A 4 28.43 -35.74 -7.84
N MET A 5 27.33 -35.44 -7.13
CA MET A 5 26.05 -35.04 -7.73
C MET A 5 25.94 -33.52 -8.00
N LYS A 6 26.86 -32.70 -7.49
CA LYS A 6 26.87 -31.24 -7.73
C LYS A 6 27.62 -30.82 -9.00
N LYS A 7 28.39 -31.71 -9.63
CA LYS A 7 29.10 -31.43 -10.90
C LYS A 7 28.34 -31.85 -12.16
N LEU A 8 27.16 -32.48 -12.03
CA LEU A 8 26.37 -32.94 -13.18
C LEU A 8 25.35 -31.91 -13.69
N ILE A 9 25.05 -30.86 -12.92
CA ILE A 9 24.05 -29.83 -13.28
C ILE A 9 24.69 -28.65 -14.05
N GLY A 10 26.02 -28.55 -14.05
CA GLY A 10 26.76 -27.45 -14.72
C GLY A 10 27.14 -27.68 -16.19
N ILE A 11 26.73 -28.78 -16.84
CA ILE A 11 27.16 -29.14 -18.20
C ILE A 11 25.97 -29.41 -19.17
N ILE A 12 24.74 -29.01 -18.81
CA ILE A 12 23.55 -29.22 -19.68
C ILE A 12 22.95 -27.90 -20.21
N ILE A 13 23.62 -26.76 -20.02
CA ILE A 13 23.24 -25.47 -20.64
C ILE A 13 24.42 -24.93 -21.45
N LEU A 14 24.90 -25.74 -22.38
CA LEU A 14 25.66 -25.28 -23.54
C LEU A 14 25.45 -26.36 -24.61
N ILE A 15 25.07 -25.96 -25.82
CA ILE A 15 24.61 -26.78 -26.96
C ILE A 15 23.09 -26.90 -27.04
N LEU A 16 22.47 -25.84 -27.56
CA LEU A 16 21.31 -25.93 -28.46
C LEU A 16 21.21 -24.62 -29.26
N ILE A 17 22.24 -24.36 -30.07
CA ILE A 17 22.13 -23.44 -31.21
C ILE A 17 22.48 -24.26 -32.44
N LEU A 18 21.46 -24.83 -33.07
CA LEU A 18 21.56 -25.42 -34.40
C LEU A 18 20.34 -24.99 -35.22
N SER A 19 20.63 -24.03 -36.10
CA SER A 19 20.28 -24.03 -37.53
C SER A 19 18.81 -23.98 -37.94
N VAL A 20 18.37 -22.78 -38.33
CA VAL A 20 17.58 -22.58 -39.56
C VAL A 20 18.18 -21.38 -40.32
N VAL A 21 18.91 -21.65 -41.40
CA VAL A 21 19.13 -20.67 -42.47
C VAL A 21 18.77 -21.35 -43.78
N ALA A 22 17.79 -20.76 -44.45
CA ALA A 22 17.20 -21.23 -45.68
C ALA A 22 18.18 -21.12 -46.86
N VAL A 23 18.15 -22.15 -47.72
CA VAL A 23 18.77 -22.15 -49.04
C VAL A 23 17.82 -21.46 -50.02
N GLY A 24 18.32 -20.48 -50.76
CA GLY A 24 17.67 -19.88 -51.91
C GLY A 24 18.73 -19.34 -52.88
N CYS A 25 19.16 -20.17 -53.82
CA CYS A 25 20.08 -19.81 -54.90
C CYS A 25 19.38 -18.97 -55.98
N GLY A 26 20.07 -17.94 -56.49
CA GLY A 26 19.73 -17.25 -57.73
C GLY A 26 20.71 -16.11 -57.99
N GLY A 27 21.74 -16.36 -58.80
CA GLY A 27 22.85 -15.44 -59.02
C GLY A 27 22.65 -14.42 -60.16
N GLY A 28 23.70 -13.61 -60.39
CA GLY A 28 23.95 -12.96 -61.68
C GLY A 28 24.33 -11.48 -61.67
N HIS A 29 25.64 -11.22 -61.55
CA HIS A 29 26.45 -10.19 -62.26
C HIS A 29 26.21 -8.66 -62.16
N LYS A 30 27.23 -8.02 -61.55
CA LYS A 30 28.12 -6.91 -62.03
C LYS A 30 27.56 -5.56 -62.56
N SER A 31 28.01 -4.54 -61.81
CA SER A 31 28.64 -3.25 -62.21
C SER A 31 27.80 -1.99 -62.46
N GLU A 32 28.03 -1.04 -61.55
CA GLU A 32 28.44 0.37 -61.77
C GLU A 32 27.44 1.52 -61.94
N THR A 33 27.68 2.51 -61.06
CA THR A 33 27.51 3.97 -61.14
C THR A 33 26.18 4.63 -60.75
N ALA A 34 26.26 5.32 -59.61
CA ALA A 34 25.76 6.65 -59.26
C ALA A 34 24.33 7.04 -59.68
N VAL A 35 23.51 7.41 -58.68
CA VAL A 35 23.02 8.78 -58.48
C VAL A 35 22.44 8.86 -57.06
N SER A 36 22.85 9.90 -56.33
CA SER A 36 22.32 10.29 -55.02
C SER A 36 20.88 10.80 -55.17
N GLN A 37 19.96 10.23 -54.41
CA GLN A 37 18.70 10.88 -54.06
C GLN A 37 18.50 10.69 -52.56
N GLN A 38 18.60 11.81 -51.83
CA GLN A 38 18.13 11.95 -50.46
C GLN A 38 16.63 11.67 -50.45
N THR A 39 16.26 10.49 -49.99
CA THR A 39 14.88 10.20 -49.58
C THR A 39 14.81 10.50 -48.10
N ALA A 40 13.95 11.44 -47.72
CA ALA A 40 13.69 11.81 -46.34
C ALA A 40 13.44 10.54 -45.51
N GLU A 41 14.23 10.35 -44.45
CA GLU A 41 13.97 9.35 -43.43
C GLU A 41 12.68 9.75 -42.72
N ASP A 42 11.57 9.19 -43.20
CA ASP A 42 10.32 9.14 -42.46
C ASP A 42 10.62 8.29 -41.23
N THR A 43 10.87 8.96 -40.11
CA THR A 43 11.14 8.31 -38.84
C THR A 43 9.82 7.67 -38.43
N VAL A 44 9.62 6.43 -38.86
CA VAL A 44 8.57 5.56 -38.33
C VAL A 44 8.89 5.45 -36.85
N VAL A 45 8.22 6.27 -36.04
CA VAL A 45 8.12 6.05 -34.61
C VAL A 45 7.47 4.69 -34.49
N ALA A 46 8.29 3.67 -34.34
CA ALA A 46 7.84 2.35 -33.97
C ALA A 46 7.11 2.55 -32.64
N THR A 47 5.78 2.55 -32.71
CA THR A 47 4.93 2.45 -31.54
C THR A 47 5.33 1.13 -30.90
N VAL A 48 6.20 1.21 -29.88
CA VAL A 48 6.44 0.10 -28.98
C VAL A 48 5.05 -0.33 -28.54
N PRO A 49 4.63 -1.58 -28.79
CA PRO A 49 3.35 -2.03 -28.31
C PRO A 49 3.35 -1.78 -26.81
N GLN A 50 2.52 -0.84 -26.34
CA GLN A 50 2.22 -0.78 -24.93
C GLN A 50 1.57 -2.11 -24.62
N ILE A 51 2.33 -3.01 -24.02
CA ILE A 51 1.76 -4.17 -23.37
C ILE A 51 0.88 -3.56 -22.29
N VAL A 52 -0.43 -3.54 -22.52
CA VAL A 52 -1.40 -3.18 -21.49
C VAL A 52 -1.32 -4.31 -20.48
N ARG A 53 -0.44 -4.15 -19.49
CA ARG A 53 -0.32 -5.07 -18.36
C ARG A 53 -1.50 -4.83 -17.42
N GLY A 54 -2.15 -5.90 -17.03
CA GLY A 54 -3.16 -5.89 -15.97
C GLY A 54 -4.38 -4.99 -16.20
N ARG A 55 -5.25 -5.01 -15.20
CA ARG A 55 -6.37 -4.10 -15.03
C ARG A 55 -5.88 -2.81 -14.39
N VAL A 56 -6.34 -1.66 -14.88
CA VAL A 56 -6.15 -0.38 -14.17
C VAL A 56 -6.97 -0.41 -12.88
N VAL A 57 -6.27 -0.28 -11.75
CA VAL A 57 -6.88 -0.10 -10.42
C VAL A 57 -7.01 1.38 -10.11
N GLU A 58 -5.96 2.15 -10.40
CA GLU A 58 -5.89 3.59 -10.16
C GLU A 58 -5.17 4.27 -11.34
N ASP A 59 -5.68 5.41 -11.81
CA ASP A 59 -5.03 6.30 -12.78
C ASP A 59 -5.53 7.72 -12.52
N THR A 60 -4.90 8.42 -11.57
CA THR A 60 -5.39 9.69 -11.02
C THR A 60 -4.27 10.68 -10.72
N VAL A 61 -4.65 11.95 -10.58
CA VAL A 61 -3.78 13.02 -10.09
C VAL A 61 -4.49 13.70 -8.93
N ILE A 62 -3.86 13.68 -7.75
CA ILE A 62 -4.40 14.24 -6.51
C ILE A 62 -3.33 15.14 -5.89
N GLY A 63 -3.61 16.45 -5.81
CA GLY A 63 -2.62 17.42 -5.37
C GLY A 63 -1.34 17.35 -6.22
N LEU A 64 -0.21 17.06 -5.58
CA LEU A 64 1.09 16.90 -6.23
C LEU A 64 1.39 15.47 -6.68
N TRP A 65 0.55 14.51 -6.32
CA TRP A 65 0.71 13.10 -6.67
C TRP A 65 0.08 12.81 -8.03
N ALA A 66 0.83 12.14 -8.91
CA ALA A 66 0.28 11.42 -10.04
C ALA A 66 0.49 9.92 -9.81
N ILE A 67 -0.60 9.16 -9.86
CA ILE A 67 -0.67 7.79 -9.37
C ILE A 67 -1.25 6.90 -10.45
N LYS A 68 -0.52 5.83 -10.79
CA LYS A 68 -1.02 4.77 -11.63
C LYS A 68 -0.71 3.41 -11.02
N ALA A 69 -1.74 2.60 -10.81
CA ALA A 69 -1.65 1.24 -10.31
C ALA A 69 -2.31 0.27 -11.30
N LEU A 70 -1.54 -0.71 -11.76
CA LEU A 70 -2.02 -1.79 -12.63
C LEU A 70 -1.94 -3.11 -11.87
N LYS A 71 -3.04 -3.88 -11.81
CA LYS A 71 -3.06 -5.19 -11.15
C LYS A 71 -3.13 -6.31 -12.19
N ASP A 72 -2.24 -7.29 -12.07
CA ASP A 72 -2.22 -8.48 -12.93
C ASP A 72 -1.91 -9.75 -12.14
N SER A 73 -2.25 -10.90 -12.69
CA SER A 73 -1.82 -12.20 -12.14
C SER A 73 -0.31 -12.36 -12.26
N ASN A 74 0.30 -13.06 -11.31
CA ASN A 74 1.73 -13.38 -11.32
C ASN A 74 1.99 -14.90 -11.38
N ASP A 75 3.25 -15.30 -11.25
CA ASP A 75 3.69 -16.70 -11.37
C ASP A 75 3.54 -17.52 -10.08
N ILE A 76 3.15 -16.89 -8.97
CA ILE A 76 2.95 -17.57 -7.69
C ILE A 76 1.58 -18.24 -7.66
N ILE A 77 1.57 -19.45 -7.11
CA ILE A 77 0.36 -20.22 -6.88
C ILE A 77 0.11 -20.26 -5.37
N VAL A 78 -1.12 -19.92 -4.99
CA VAL A 78 -1.62 -19.98 -3.61
C VAL A 78 -2.63 -21.12 -3.53
N GLY A 79 -2.61 -21.85 -2.41
CA GLY A 79 -3.55 -22.95 -2.14
C GLY A 79 -2.92 -24.36 -2.18
N ARG A 80 -3.77 -25.38 -2.18
CA ARG A 80 -3.39 -26.81 -2.12
C ARG A 80 -3.53 -27.47 -3.49
N GLN A 81 -3.06 -28.71 -3.65
CA GLN A 81 -3.04 -29.40 -4.94
C GLN A 81 -4.43 -29.56 -5.59
N ASP A 82 -5.50 -29.58 -4.81
CA ASP A 82 -6.89 -29.67 -5.24
C ASP A 82 -7.57 -28.31 -5.46
N TRP A 83 -6.93 -27.21 -5.04
CA TRP A 83 -7.43 -25.85 -5.17
C TRP A 83 -6.24 -24.89 -5.24
N ALA A 84 -5.87 -24.49 -6.47
CA ALA A 84 -4.68 -23.69 -6.75
C ALA A 84 -5.08 -22.47 -7.59
N VAL A 85 -4.79 -21.27 -7.07
CA VAL A 85 -5.07 -20.00 -7.73
C VAL A 85 -3.80 -19.22 -7.96
N ARG A 86 -3.73 -18.43 -9.04
CA ARG A 86 -2.62 -17.50 -9.24
C ARG A 86 -2.78 -16.31 -8.31
N ASP A 87 -1.69 -15.93 -7.66
CA ASP A 87 -1.62 -14.68 -6.92
C ASP A 87 -1.57 -13.49 -7.90
N SER A 88 -1.66 -12.27 -7.35
CA SER A 88 -1.58 -11.02 -8.10
C SER A 88 -0.40 -10.17 -7.69
N SER A 89 0.06 -9.33 -8.63
CA SER A 89 0.99 -8.24 -8.38
C SER A 89 0.33 -6.90 -8.76
N VAL A 90 0.76 -5.83 -8.09
CA VAL A 90 0.39 -4.45 -8.44
C VAL A 90 1.64 -3.72 -8.92
N PHE A 91 1.57 -3.14 -10.12
CA PHE A 91 2.64 -2.36 -10.72
C PHE A 91 2.35 -0.87 -10.53
N LEU A 92 3.20 -0.20 -9.77
CA LEU A 92 3.06 1.20 -9.39
C LEU A 92 3.96 2.10 -10.24
N THR A 93 3.34 3.10 -10.87
CA THR A 93 4.04 4.26 -11.43
C THR A 93 3.54 5.50 -10.69
N LEU A 94 4.46 6.14 -9.96
CA LEU A 94 4.15 7.25 -9.06
C LEU A 94 5.10 8.41 -9.34
N SER A 95 4.56 9.62 -9.31
CA SER A 95 5.37 10.83 -9.28
C SER A 95 4.82 11.85 -8.29
N TYR A 96 5.69 12.66 -7.71
CA TYR A 96 5.37 13.75 -6.80
C TYR A 96 6.00 15.05 -7.34
N ASP A 97 5.18 16.08 -7.58
CA ASP A 97 5.58 17.32 -8.26
C ASP A 97 6.47 17.05 -9.49
N ARG A 98 6.00 16.15 -10.37
CA ARG A 98 6.66 15.74 -11.63
C ARG A 98 7.99 14.98 -11.45
N ASN A 99 8.43 14.74 -10.23
CA ASN A 99 9.58 13.87 -9.96
C ASN A 99 9.11 12.42 -9.84
N ILE A 100 9.74 11.52 -10.58
CA ILE A 100 9.40 10.09 -10.54
C ILE A 100 9.80 9.53 -9.16
N VAL A 101 8.83 8.98 -8.45
CA VAL A 101 9.02 8.28 -7.18
C VAL A 101 9.21 6.79 -7.47
N TYR A 102 8.27 6.18 -8.19
CA TYR A 102 8.35 4.81 -8.68
C TYR A 102 8.04 4.73 -10.17
N SER A 103 8.72 3.83 -10.87
CA SER A 103 8.48 3.53 -12.28
C SER A 103 8.28 2.03 -12.44
N ASP A 104 7.05 1.60 -12.73
CA ASP A 104 6.67 0.18 -12.89
C ASP A 104 7.14 -0.70 -11.72
N LYS A 105 7.09 -0.18 -10.49
CA LYS A 105 7.48 -0.94 -9.29
C LYS A 105 6.45 -2.03 -9.02
N GLU A 106 6.86 -3.29 -9.12
CA GLU A 106 6.04 -4.43 -8.74
C GLU A 106 5.95 -4.54 -7.22
N ILE A 107 4.72 -4.61 -6.71
CA ILE A 107 4.37 -4.95 -5.33
C ILE A 107 3.71 -6.32 -5.35
N ARG A 108 4.28 -7.27 -4.61
CA ARG A 108 3.80 -8.63 -4.46
C ARG A 108 3.41 -8.90 -3.01
N THR A 109 2.73 -10.01 -2.77
CA THR A 109 2.32 -10.42 -1.42
C THR A 109 3.50 -10.50 -0.44
N LYS A 110 4.68 -11.00 -0.85
CA LYS A 110 5.88 -11.00 0.02
C LYS A 110 6.33 -9.61 0.47
N ASP A 111 6.09 -8.59 -0.34
CA ASP A 111 6.49 -7.22 -0.03
C ASP A 111 5.58 -6.61 1.04
N LEU A 112 4.42 -7.22 1.30
CA LEU A 112 3.40 -6.75 2.23
C LEU A 112 3.36 -7.58 3.51
N VAL A 113 3.35 -8.92 3.39
CA VAL A 113 3.19 -9.85 4.53
C VAL A 113 4.42 -10.72 4.81
N GLY A 114 5.49 -10.56 4.02
CA GLY A 114 6.79 -11.20 4.25
C GLY A 114 6.99 -12.57 3.60
N ASN A 115 5.96 -13.18 3.01
CA ASN A 115 6.04 -14.45 2.29
C ASN A 115 5.09 -14.53 1.07
N GLU A 116 5.31 -15.53 0.21
CA GLU A 116 4.50 -15.83 -0.98
C GLU A 116 3.90 -17.24 -0.85
N GLY A 117 2.74 -17.48 -1.47
CA GLY A 117 2.11 -18.79 -1.58
C GLY A 117 1.19 -19.20 -0.42
N GLU A 118 1.13 -18.40 0.65
CA GLU A 118 0.18 -18.58 1.76
C GLU A 118 -1.06 -17.70 1.60
N TYR A 119 -0.84 -16.38 1.48
CA TYR A 119 -1.88 -15.39 1.25
C TYR A 119 -2.00 -15.06 -0.24
N MET A 120 -3.20 -14.65 -0.65
CA MET A 120 -3.48 -14.13 -1.99
C MET A 120 -3.84 -12.64 -1.91
N MET A 121 -3.25 -11.83 -2.79
CA MET A 121 -3.60 -10.40 -2.93
C MET A 121 -4.98 -10.23 -3.57
N GLN A 122 -6.01 -10.09 -2.73
CA GLN A 122 -7.40 -9.96 -3.16
C GLN A 122 -7.69 -8.59 -3.76
N TRP A 123 -7.19 -7.51 -3.16
CA TRP A 123 -7.21 -6.13 -3.71
C TRP A 123 -5.88 -5.43 -3.45
N GLY A 124 -5.64 -4.30 -4.11
CA GLY A 124 -4.36 -3.62 -4.02
C GLY A 124 -4.19 -2.49 -5.00
N GLY A 125 -3.67 -1.36 -4.50
CA GLY A 125 -3.26 -0.21 -5.31
C GLY A 125 -4.27 0.93 -5.37
N GLU A 126 -5.43 0.79 -4.73
CA GLU A 126 -6.42 1.86 -4.58
C GLU A 126 -5.91 2.95 -3.63
N VAL A 127 -6.11 4.22 -3.95
CA VAL A 127 -5.76 5.32 -3.04
C VAL A 127 -6.71 5.32 -1.84
N PHE A 128 -6.16 5.13 -0.65
CA PHE A 128 -6.89 5.20 0.62
C PHE A 128 -6.86 6.60 1.21
N TRP A 129 -5.67 7.21 1.23
CA TRP A 129 -5.44 8.56 1.73
C TRP A 129 -4.24 9.18 0.99
N ASP A 130 -4.22 10.49 0.93
CA ASP A 130 -3.14 11.30 0.37
C ASP A 130 -2.91 12.49 1.28
N SER A 131 -1.71 13.05 1.25
CA SER A 131 -1.33 14.33 1.85
C SER A 131 -0.16 14.91 1.06
N ASP A 132 0.26 16.14 1.36
CA ASP A 132 1.51 16.65 0.77
C ASP A 132 2.74 15.85 1.24
N SER A 133 2.63 15.10 2.34
CA SER A 133 3.74 14.36 2.97
C SER A 133 3.79 12.88 2.61
N ALA A 134 2.66 12.28 2.19
CA ALA A 134 2.59 10.86 1.88
C ALA A 134 1.37 10.51 1.00
N VAL A 135 1.45 9.36 0.33
CA VAL A 135 0.27 8.66 -0.23
C VAL A 135 0.15 7.28 0.39
N TYR A 136 -1.08 6.84 0.64
CA TYR A 136 -1.42 5.57 1.27
C TYR A 136 -2.28 4.77 0.30
N LEU A 137 -1.75 3.63 -0.14
CA LEU A 137 -2.48 2.71 -1.01
C LEU A 137 -3.01 1.54 -0.20
N SER A 138 -4.27 1.17 -0.40
CA SER A 138 -4.89 0.02 0.27
C SER A 138 -4.44 -1.29 -0.38
N PHE A 139 -4.21 -2.30 0.45
CA PHE A 139 -3.91 -3.68 0.05
C PHE A 139 -4.59 -4.68 0.98
N GLY A 140 -5.02 -5.80 0.38
CA GLY A 140 -5.62 -6.92 1.10
C GLY A 140 -5.00 -8.25 0.70
N CYS A 141 -4.36 -8.92 1.66
CA CYS A 141 -3.76 -10.23 1.47
C CYS A 141 -4.47 -11.25 2.35
N ILE A 142 -5.30 -12.10 1.75
CA ILE A 142 -6.25 -12.96 2.46
C ILE A 142 -5.89 -14.43 2.24
N LEU A 143 -6.07 -15.25 3.27
CA LEU A 143 -6.00 -16.70 3.14
C LEU A 143 -7.13 -17.16 2.21
N PRO A 144 -6.83 -18.00 1.23
CA PRO A 144 -7.85 -18.34 0.28
C PRO A 144 -9.06 -19.07 0.87
N ASP A 145 -10.26 -18.76 0.37
CA ASP A 145 -11.56 -19.26 0.86
C ASP A 145 -11.85 -18.95 2.34
N THR A 146 -11.19 -17.95 2.93
CA THR A 146 -11.49 -17.43 4.27
C THR A 146 -11.61 -15.91 4.25
N ASP A 147 -12.08 -15.35 5.38
CA ASP A 147 -12.04 -13.91 5.65
C ASP A 147 -10.79 -13.52 6.49
N ASP A 148 -9.86 -14.47 6.68
CA ASP A 148 -8.68 -14.28 7.52
C ASP A 148 -7.52 -13.74 6.69
N GLY A 149 -6.98 -12.58 7.09
CA GLY A 149 -5.82 -12.02 6.43
C GLY A 149 -5.44 -10.65 6.91
N TRP A 150 -4.78 -9.92 6.02
CA TRP A 150 -4.14 -8.65 6.31
C TRP A 150 -4.77 -7.54 5.51
N ASN A 151 -5.28 -6.53 6.22
CA ASN A 151 -5.67 -5.25 5.66
C ASN A 151 -4.54 -4.27 5.92
N MET A 152 -4.00 -3.65 4.87
CA MET A 152 -2.79 -2.85 4.99
C MET A 152 -2.89 -1.55 4.21
N LEU A 153 -2.26 -0.51 4.74
CA LEU A 153 -1.87 0.66 3.96
C LEU A 153 -0.38 0.56 3.64
N TYR A 154 -0.07 0.76 2.36
CA TYR A 154 1.28 0.97 1.89
C TYR A 154 1.53 2.48 1.77
N GLN A 155 2.18 3.05 2.79
CA GLN A 155 2.57 4.45 2.83
C GLN A 155 3.79 4.67 1.96
N ILE A 156 3.77 5.70 1.13
CA ILE A 156 4.88 6.10 0.26
C ILE A 156 5.11 7.60 0.42
N LEU A 157 6.36 7.98 0.67
CA LEU A 157 6.76 9.38 0.81
C LEU A 157 7.29 9.95 -0.53
N PRO A 158 7.37 11.28 -0.67
CA PRO A 158 7.89 11.92 -1.88
C PRO A 158 9.30 11.49 -2.31
N ASP A 159 10.12 11.01 -1.36
CA ASP A 159 11.47 10.50 -1.62
C ASP A 159 11.53 9.01 -2.01
N GLY A 160 10.37 8.33 -2.06
CA GLY A 160 10.24 6.92 -2.35
C GLY A 160 10.45 5.99 -1.15
N THR A 161 10.68 6.52 0.05
CA THR A 161 10.64 5.72 1.28
C THR A 161 9.23 5.18 1.49
N SER A 162 9.10 3.93 1.92
CA SER A 162 7.81 3.29 2.16
C SER A 162 7.70 2.67 3.55
N ASN A 163 6.47 2.56 4.05
CA ASN A 163 6.12 1.85 5.27
C ASN A 163 4.84 1.02 5.07
N ILE A 164 4.71 -0.09 5.79
CA ILE A 164 3.52 -0.93 5.81
C ILE A 164 2.82 -0.73 7.15
N ILE A 165 1.53 -0.49 7.08
CA ILE A 165 0.66 -0.13 8.20
C ILE A 165 -0.47 -1.16 8.19
N VAL A 166 -0.56 -2.01 9.20
CA VAL A 166 -1.61 -3.04 9.30
C VAL A 166 -2.83 -2.43 9.97
N ILE A 167 -3.93 -2.29 9.23
CA ILE A 167 -5.19 -1.79 9.79
C ILE A 167 -5.90 -2.94 10.50
N ASP A 168 -6.21 -2.73 11.78
CA ASP A 168 -7.08 -3.62 12.53
C ASP A 168 -8.50 -3.57 11.97
N VAL A 169 -9.03 -4.74 11.69
CA VAL A 169 -10.40 -4.94 11.21
C VAL A 169 -11.13 -5.78 12.24
N TYR A 170 -12.10 -5.15 12.91
CA TYR A 170 -12.96 -5.83 13.86
C TYR A 170 -14.38 -5.90 13.32
N MET A 171 -14.71 -7.06 12.74
CA MET A 171 -16.02 -7.29 12.15
C MET A 171 -17.14 -7.25 13.19
N GLY A 172 -18.27 -6.65 12.83
CA GLY A 172 -19.46 -6.58 13.68
C GLY A 172 -19.39 -5.55 14.80
N VAL A 173 -18.39 -4.66 14.81
CA VAL A 173 -18.28 -3.55 15.76
C VAL A 173 -18.42 -2.23 15.03
N ASP A 174 -19.63 -1.68 15.10
CA ASP A 174 -19.93 -0.38 14.52
C ASP A 174 -19.02 0.71 15.09
N GLY A 175 -18.55 1.62 14.22
CA GLY A 175 -17.63 2.69 14.61
C GLY A 175 -16.17 2.29 14.76
N PHE A 176 -15.83 1.00 14.86
CA PHE A 176 -14.44 0.55 15.07
C PHE A 176 -13.51 1.01 13.94
N TYR A 177 -13.90 0.78 12.68
CA TYR A 177 -13.10 1.16 11.51
C TYR A 177 -12.79 2.66 11.48
N VAL A 178 -13.72 3.50 11.93
CA VAL A 178 -13.52 4.96 11.98
C VAL A 178 -12.39 5.31 12.94
N VAL A 179 -12.33 4.65 14.10
CA VAL A 179 -11.27 4.84 15.10
C VAL A 179 -9.94 4.26 14.61
N ALA A 180 -9.95 3.03 14.09
CA ALA A 180 -8.76 2.35 13.59
C ALA A 180 -8.09 3.12 12.45
N ASP A 181 -8.87 3.50 11.43
CA ASP A 181 -8.37 4.26 10.28
C ASP A 181 -7.87 5.64 10.70
N PHE A 182 -8.63 6.35 11.55
CA PHE A 182 -8.23 7.66 12.05
C PHE A 182 -6.91 7.60 12.78
N MET A 183 -6.74 6.66 13.73
CA MET A 183 -5.52 6.55 14.50
C MET A 183 -4.33 6.08 13.66
N ALA A 184 -4.56 5.17 12.71
CA ALA A 184 -3.54 4.74 11.75
C ALA A 184 -3.02 5.92 10.93
N LEU A 185 -3.91 6.71 10.32
CA LEU A 185 -3.52 7.87 9.54
C LEU A 185 -2.91 8.96 10.42
N TYR A 186 -3.54 9.29 11.56
CA TYR A 186 -3.08 10.36 12.45
C TYR A 186 -1.65 10.14 12.94
N LEU A 187 -1.35 8.96 13.49
CA LEU A 187 -0.01 8.66 13.99
C LEU A 187 1.02 8.63 12.85
N ASN A 188 0.68 8.03 11.70
CA ASN A 188 1.63 7.92 10.59
C ASN A 188 1.84 9.26 9.85
N GLU A 189 0.83 10.13 9.77
CA GLU A 189 0.94 11.50 9.25
C GLU A 189 1.80 12.37 10.20
N ARG A 190 1.58 12.28 11.51
CA ARG A 190 2.43 12.94 12.52
C ARG A 190 3.87 12.46 12.43
N ALA A 191 4.09 11.16 12.22
CA ALA A 191 5.42 10.58 12.07
C ALA A 191 6.22 11.12 10.88
N VAL A 192 5.54 11.58 9.82
CA VAL A 192 6.18 12.11 8.61
C VAL A 192 6.15 13.63 8.55
N GLY A 193 5.68 14.29 9.61
CA GLY A 193 5.66 15.75 9.70
C GLY A 193 4.58 16.41 8.85
N ALA A 194 3.40 15.79 8.75
CA ALA A 194 2.27 16.32 8.02
C ALA A 194 1.94 17.77 8.38
N SER A 195 1.50 18.54 7.38
CA SER A 195 1.16 19.94 7.57
C SER A 195 -0.08 20.11 8.46
N PRO A 196 -0.22 21.26 9.16
CA PRO A 196 -1.46 21.55 9.88
C PRO A 196 -2.72 21.53 8.99
N ALA A 197 -2.57 21.83 7.69
CA ALA A 197 -3.66 21.78 6.73
C ALA A 197 -4.08 20.33 6.40
N ASP A 198 -3.11 19.42 6.24
CA ASP A 198 -3.37 18.00 6.03
C ASP A 198 -4.02 17.37 7.26
N LEU A 199 -3.51 17.66 8.46
CA LEU A 199 -4.12 17.20 9.71
C LEU A 199 -5.55 17.72 9.87
N LYS A 200 -5.81 18.99 9.51
CA LYS A 200 -7.18 19.53 9.50
C LYS A 200 -8.10 18.81 8.53
N ARG A 201 -7.61 18.43 7.33
CA ARG A 201 -8.39 17.64 6.38
C ARG A 201 -8.67 16.24 6.93
N LEU A 202 -7.68 15.61 7.58
CA LEU A 202 -7.85 14.33 8.25
C LEU A 202 -8.93 14.41 9.33
N TYR A 203 -8.91 15.44 10.16
CA TYR A 203 -9.96 15.68 11.16
C TYR A 203 -11.34 15.82 10.49
N GLY A 204 -11.47 16.62 9.42
CA GLY A 204 -12.73 16.74 8.70
C GLY A 204 -13.24 15.41 8.10
N GLN A 205 -12.33 14.52 7.73
CA GLN A 205 -12.67 13.22 7.16
C GLN A 205 -13.21 12.24 8.21
N TYR A 206 -12.78 12.31 9.47
CA TYR A 206 -13.15 11.31 10.49
C TYR A 206 -13.97 11.86 11.66
N CYS A 207 -13.87 13.16 11.94
CA CYS A 207 -14.52 13.81 13.06
C CYS A 207 -15.78 14.59 12.63
N THR A 208 -16.63 14.95 13.60
CA THR A 208 -17.68 15.95 13.36
C THR A 208 -17.07 17.32 13.11
N LYS A 209 -17.91 18.23 12.59
CA LYS A 209 -17.49 19.61 12.32
C LYS A 209 -17.01 20.31 13.60
N GLU A 210 -17.75 20.14 14.70
CA GLU A 210 -17.43 20.75 15.99
C GLU A 210 -16.07 20.27 16.51
N LEU A 211 -15.83 18.95 16.51
CA LEU A 211 -14.55 18.39 16.93
C LEU A 211 -13.41 18.76 15.96
N THR A 212 -13.67 18.82 14.66
CA THR A 212 -12.68 19.28 13.67
C THR A 212 -12.22 20.70 13.95
N GLU A 213 -13.16 21.61 14.25
CA GLU A 213 -12.85 23.00 14.60
C GLU A 213 -12.05 23.10 15.90
N GLU A 214 -12.43 22.31 16.91
CA GLU A 214 -11.69 22.20 18.18
C GLU A 214 -10.25 21.72 17.97
N LEU A 215 -10.07 20.57 17.31
CA LEU A 215 -8.74 19.98 17.05
C LEU A 215 -7.86 20.87 16.17
N SER A 216 -8.46 21.62 15.24
CA SER A 216 -7.73 22.57 14.38
C SER A 216 -7.30 23.84 15.11
N ALA A 217 -8.00 24.21 16.19
CA ALA A 217 -7.69 25.36 17.03
C ALA A 217 -6.85 25.00 18.26
N ALA A 218 -6.78 23.71 18.61
CA ALA A 218 -6.09 23.22 19.78
C ALA A 218 -4.62 23.62 19.77
N THR A 219 -4.15 24.07 20.93
CA THR A 219 -2.74 24.40 21.16
C THR A 219 -1.90 23.16 21.52
N PHE A 220 -2.57 22.07 21.88
CA PHE A 220 -1.95 20.80 22.26
C PHE A 220 -2.42 19.70 21.30
N PRO A 221 -1.52 18.79 20.89
CA PRO A 221 -1.89 17.68 20.02
C PRO A 221 -2.70 16.61 20.77
N ILE A 222 -3.46 15.79 20.04
CA ILE A 222 -4.19 14.61 20.58
C ILE A 222 -3.22 13.66 21.28
N VAL A 223 -2.05 13.44 20.66
CA VAL A 223 -0.93 12.67 21.21
C VAL A 223 0.28 13.57 21.30
N SER A 224 0.93 13.54 22.47
CA SER A 224 2.10 14.36 22.82
C SER A 224 3.21 14.29 21.78
N ASP A 225 3.94 15.40 21.62
CA ASP A 225 5.05 15.52 20.66
C ASP A 225 6.31 14.72 21.08
N ASP A 226 6.39 14.25 22.32
CA ASP A 226 7.48 13.38 22.82
C ASP A 226 7.28 11.89 22.49
N THR A 227 6.20 11.54 21.79
CA THR A 227 5.87 10.19 21.37
C THR A 227 6.58 9.79 20.09
N ASP A 228 7.17 8.59 20.05
CA ASP A 228 7.55 7.94 18.79
C ASP A 228 6.27 7.43 18.10
N PHE A 229 5.73 8.24 17.19
CA PHE A 229 4.45 7.93 16.54
C PHE A 229 4.45 6.60 15.75
N ARG A 230 5.59 6.20 15.18
CA ARG A 230 5.67 4.92 14.44
C ARG A 230 5.64 3.75 15.40
N HIS A 231 6.32 3.86 16.54
CA HIS A 231 6.27 2.86 17.59
C HIS A 231 4.89 2.80 18.25
N ALA A 232 4.31 3.96 18.59
CA ALA A 232 2.98 4.07 19.16
C ALA A 232 1.94 3.34 18.31
N TYR A 233 1.94 3.59 17.00
CA TYR A 233 1.01 2.89 16.11
C TYR A 233 1.20 1.36 16.12
N LYS A 234 2.44 0.87 16.13
CA LYS A 234 2.72 -0.59 16.17
C LYS A 234 2.26 -1.28 17.45
N THR A 235 1.98 -0.52 18.50
CA THR A 235 1.54 -1.04 19.81
C THR A 235 0.10 -0.65 20.12
N ILE A 236 -0.62 -0.10 19.13
CA ILE A 236 -1.98 0.34 19.32
C ILE A 236 -2.88 -0.85 19.63
N HIS A 237 -3.78 -0.64 20.58
CA HIS A 237 -4.85 -1.57 20.92
C HIS A 237 -6.14 -0.77 21.11
N ILE A 238 -7.20 -1.18 20.41
CA ILE A 238 -8.49 -0.50 20.42
C ILE A 238 -9.51 -1.44 21.04
N GLU A 239 -10.06 -1.04 22.19
CA GLU A 239 -11.02 -1.82 22.97
C GLU A 239 -12.41 -1.14 22.90
N PRO A 240 -13.41 -1.77 22.25
CA PRO A 240 -14.80 -1.33 22.33
C PRO A 240 -15.29 -1.41 23.77
N GLN A 241 -15.87 -0.33 24.27
CA GLN A 241 -16.38 -0.24 25.66
C GLN A 241 -17.87 -0.57 25.74
N ASP A 242 -18.58 -0.51 24.62
CA ASP A 242 -19.98 -0.87 24.53
C ASP A 242 -20.16 -2.35 24.17
N GLY A 243 -21.19 -2.98 24.73
CA GLY A 243 -21.48 -4.39 24.48
C GLY A 243 -21.88 -4.67 23.04
N PHE A 244 -21.43 -5.82 22.50
CA PHE A 244 -21.66 -6.25 21.12
C PHE A 244 -23.11 -6.66 20.78
N THR A 245 -24.06 -6.51 21.70
CA THR A 245 -25.43 -7.03 21.55
C THR A 245 -26.46 -5.92 21.66
N GLY A 246 -27.18 -5.65 20.57
CA GLY A 246 -28.31 -4.72 20.58
C GLY A 246 -28.59 -4.09 19.22
N PRO A 247 -29.66 -3.28 19.11
CA PRO A 247 -29.83 -2.37 17.97
C PRO A 247 -28.66 -1.37 17.92
N PRO A 248 -28.43 -0.71 16.76
CA PRO A 248 -27.40 0.31 16.64
C PRO A 248 -27.52 1.34 17.75
N LEU A 249 -26.39 1.64 18.40
CA LEU A 249 -26.34 2.61 19.49
C LEU A 249 -26.36 4.03 18.91
N GLU A 250 -26.85 4.99 19.70
CA GLU A 250 -26.70 6.40 19.34
C GLU A 250 -25.21 6.80 19.27
N LYS A 251 -24.39 6.15 20.10
CA LYS A 251 -22.95 6.37 20.20
C LYS A 251 -22.21 5.07 20.50
N TYR A 252 -20.99 4.96 20.02
CA TYR A 252 -20.05 3.89 20.31
C TYR A 252 -18.79 4.46 20.96
N SER A 253 -18.30 3.80 21.99
CA SER A 253 -17.21 4.26 22.86
C SER A 253 -16.03 3.30 22.75
N PHE A 254 -14.84 3.86 22.63
CA PHE A 254 -13.60 3.12 22.44
C PHE A 254 -12.52 3.63 23.38
N GLU A 255 -11.77 2.71 23.96
CA GLU A 255 -10.51 2.97 24.63
C GLU A 255 -9.37 2.61 23.68
N VAL A 256 -8.44 3.53 23.46
CA VAL A 256 -7.29 3.34 22.58
C VAL A 256 -6.03 3.42 23.43
N LYS A 257 -5.29 2.33 23.51
CA LYS A 257 -4.03 2.21 24.27
C LYS A 257 -2.86 2.09 23.32
N PHE A 258 -1.73 2.70 23.63
CA PHE A 258 -0.47 2.49 22.92
C PHE A 258 0.73 2.81 23.80
N LYS A 259 1.90 2.26 23.46
CA LYS A 259 3.16 2.62 24.11
C LYS A 259 3.78 3.83 23.40
N PRO A 260 4.01 4.96 24.08
CA PRO A 260 4.51 6.15 23.40
C PRO A 260 5.99 6.03 22.99
N ASN A 261 6.78 5.23 23.70
CA ASN A 261 8.21 5.11 23.46
C ASN A 261 8.68 3.65 23.56
N PRO A 262 9.58 3.19 22.66
CA PRO A 262 10.05 1.81 22.63
C PRO A 262 10.93 1.42 23.83
N ASN A 263 11.47 2.41 24.55
CA ASN A 263 12.35 2.20 25.69
C ASN A 263 11.62 2.33 27.04
N ASP A 264 10.32 2.63 27.02
CA ASP A 264 9.53 2.86 28.22
C ASP A 264 8.45 1.80 28.36
N ASP A 265 8.88 0.61 28.80
CA ASP A 265 8.02 -0.58 28.84
C ASP A 265 6.82 -0.44 29.78
N ASN A 266 6.92 0.46 30.75
CA ASN A 266 5.94 0.66 31.81
C ASN A 266 4.98 1.81 31.53
N VAL A 267 5.15 2.52 30.40
CA VAL A 267 4.29 3.66 30.07
C VAL A 267 3.30 3.27 28.98
N THR A 268 2.02 3.58 29.24
CA THR A 268 0.93 3.45 28.27
C THR A 268 0.17 4.77 28.21
N ASP A 269 -0.01 5.29 26.99
CA ASP A 269 -0.90 6.41 26.73
C ASP A 269 -2.28 5.85 26.37
N ILE A 270 -3.32 6.48 26.92
CA ILE A 270 -4.71 6.07 26.75
C ILE A 270 -5.50 7.23 26.14
N LEU A 271 -6.34 6.96 25.15
CA LEU A 271 -7.33 7.89 24.62
C LEU A 271 -8.73 7.29 24.76
N TYR A 272 -9.71 8.13 25.05
CA TYR A 272 -11.12 7.76 25.04
C TYR A 272 -11.82 8.45 23.88
N MET A 273 -12.41 7.66 22.99
CA MET A 273 -13.04 8.14 21.76
C MET A 273 -14.51 7.77 21.72
N GLU A 274 -15.36 8.72 21.34
CA GLU A 274 -16.79 8.48 21.09
C GLU A 274 -17.08 8.67 19.59
N VAL A 275 -17.84 7.76 18.99
CA VAL A 275 -18.30 7.80 17.60
C VAL A 275 -19.82 7.91 17.58
N ASN A 276 -20.37 8.79 16.73
CA ASN A 276 -21.80 8.89 16.50
C ASN A 276 -22.28 7.73 15.62
N GLY A 277 -23.23 6.94 16.12
CA GLY A 277 -23.68 5.73 15.42
C GLY A 277 -24.51 5.98 14.16
N SER A 278 -25.03 7.19 13.97
CA SER A 278 -25.77 7.57 12.75
C SER A 278 -24.88 8.10 11.63
N THR A 279 -23.75 8.73 11.96
CA THR A 279 -22.87 9.37 10.98
C THR A 279 -21.53 8.68 10.80
N ASN A 280 -21.17 7.74 11.68
CA ASN A 280 -19.84 7.13 11.74
C ASN A 280 -18.72 8.19 11.77
N LYS A 281 -18.93 9.23 12.59
CA LYS A 281 -17.95 10.28 12.84
C LYS A 281 -17.56 10.30 14.30
N ILE A 282 -16.28 10.51 14.57
CA ILE A 282 -15.77 10.74 15.93
C ILE A 282 -16.33 12.08 16.42
N ILE A 283 -17.03 12.05 17.55
CA ILE A 283 -17.63 13.23 18.18
C ILE A 283 -16.81 13.76 19.35
N LYS A 284 -15.92 12.92 19.89
CA LYS A 284 -15.11 13.27 21.06
C LYS A 284 -13.83 12.46 21.09
N ILE A 285 -12.74 13.12 21.47
CA ILE A 285 -11.46 12.49 21.79
C ILE A 285 -10.97 13.13 23.08
N ASN A 286 -10.86 12.34 24.14
CA ASN A 286 -10.24 12.78 25.38
C ASN A 286 -8.89 12.07 25.51
N SER A 287 -7.83 12.85 25.73
CA SER A 287 -6.58 12.27 26.25
C SER A 287 -6.83 11.75 27.66
N GLY A 288 -6.66 10.45 27.86
CA GLY A 288 -6.64 9.82 29.19
C GLY A 288 -5.33 10.10 29.93
N GLU A 289 -5.16 9.44 31.07
CA GLU A 289 -3.93 9.51 31.86
C GLU A 289 -2.81 8.71 31.15
N ARG A 290 -1.59 9.27 31.13
CA ARG A 290 -0.37 8.49 30.85
C ARG A 290 -0.14 7.60 32.07
N GLU A 291 -0.43 6.32 31.95
CA GLU A 291 -0.26 5.36 33.04
C GLU A 291 1.20 4.91 33.10
N VAL A 292 1.78 4.98 34.30
CA VAL A 292 3.09 4.40 34.63
C VAL A 292 2.82 3.18 35.52
N ILE A 293 3.08 1.98 35.00
CA ILE A 293 2.84 0.70 35.68
C ILE A 293 4.05 0.29 36.52
#